data_AF-A0A376MHS6-F1
#
_entry.id   AF-A0A376MHS6-F1
#
_cell.length_a   1.000
_cell.length_b   1.000
_cell.length_c   1.000
_cell.angle_alpha   90.00
_cell.angle_beta   90.00
_cell.angle_gamma   90.00
#
_symmetry.space_group_name_H-M   'P 1'
#
loop_
_entity.id
_entity.type
_entity.pdbx_description
1 polymer ?
#
loop_
_entity_poly.entity_id
_entity_poly.type
_entity_poly.pdbx_seq_one_letter_code
_entity_poly.pdbx_strand_id
1 'polypeptide(L)'
;MGGVFNVPGYLKDTNFGLDPEAAHAVLTSGAPVTLVPMDVTTQTQMLHADLERLAKTENELSRYLAQTIRPWITYSMQNPQSAWVLESTMC
;
A
#
# COMPACT_ATOMS: atom_id res chain seq x y z
N MET A 1 1.34 -0.51 -8.84
CA MET A 1 1.26 0.47 -7.74
C MET A 1 2.58 1.21 -7.71
N GLY A 2 2.54 2.55 -7.64
CA GLY A 2 3.74 3.38 -7.58
C GLY A 2 3.52 4.81 -8.06
N GLY A 3 4.44 5.70 -7.70
CA GLY A 3 4.38 7.14 -7.98
C GLY A 3 3.67 7.97 -6.91
N VAL A 4 4.05 9.26 -6.83
CA VAL A 4 3.45 10.30 -5.98
C VAL A 4 3.28 11.54 -6.82
N PHE A 5 2.06 12.07 -6.94
CA PHE A 5 1.78 13.24 -7.77
C PHE A 5 1.35 14.46 -6.95
N ASN A 6 0.51 14.27 -5.94
CA ASN A 6 -0.12 15.32 -5.16
C ASN A 6 -0.36 14.88 -3.70
N VAL A 7 0.65 14.28 -3.07
CA VAL A 7 0.62 13.94 -1.64
C VAL A 7 1.59 14.83 -0.87
N PRO A 8 1.12 15.72 0.01
CA PRO A 8 1.99 16.59 0.80
C PRO A 8 2.99 15.81 1.67
N GLY A 9 4.24 16.26 1.69
CA GLY A 9 5.29 15.66 2.52
C GLY A 9 5.99 14.45 1.90
N TYR A 10 5.59 14.01 0.70
CA TYR A 10 6.23 12.91 -0.01
C TYR A 10 6.79 13.38 -1.35
N LEU A 11 8.10 13.14 -1.54
CA LEU A 11 8.81 13.51 -2.77
C LEU A 11 8.83 12.38 -3.80
N LYS A 12 8.81 11.14 -3.33
CA LYS A 12 8.84 9.95 -4.19
C LYS A 12 8.16 8.78 -3.49
N ASP A 13 7.56 7.92 -4.30
CA ASP A 13 7.09 6.61 -3.88
C ASP A 13 8.28 5.67 -3.71
N THR A 14 8.11 4.62 -2.90
CA THR A 14 9.17 3.65 -2.63
C THR A 14 9.52 2.84 -3.88
N ASN A 15 8.54 2.40 -4.67
CA ASN A 15 8.80 1.56 -5.85
C ASN A 15 9.53 2.35 -6.95
N PHE A 16 9.00 3.53 -7.29
CA PHE A 16 9.64 4.40 -8.30
C PHE A 16 10.95 5.00 -7.79
N GLY A 17 11.06 5.21 -6.48
CA GLY A 17 12.26 5.71 -5.84
C GLY A 17 13.38 4.69 -5.71
N LEU A 18 13.07 3.39 -5.85
CA LEU A 18 14.02 2.28 -5.85
C LEU A 18 14.64 2.06 -7.23
N ASP A 19 13.83 2.09 -8.30
CA ASP A 19 14.28 1.92 -9.69
C ASP A 19 13.52 2.87 -10.64
N PRO A 20 13.96 4.14 -10.75
CA PRO A 20 13.31 5.12 -11.61
C PRO A 20 13.48 4.82 -13.10
N GLU A 21 14.59 4.18 -13.50
CA GLU A 21 14.85 3.80 -14.90
C GLU A 21 13.86 2.73 -15.37
N ALA A 22 13.62 1.69 -14.56
CA ALA A 22 12.62 0.67 -14.87
C ALA A 22 11.21 1.25 -14.90
N ALA A 23 10.87 2.14 -13.94
CA ALA A 23 9.58 2.83 -13.95
C ALA A 23 9.39 3.64 -15.24
N HIS A 24 10.41 4.37 -15.69
CA HIS A 24 10.38 5.10 -16.95
C HIS A 24 10.18 4.18 -18.16
N ALA A 25 10.95 3.08 -18.23
CA ALA A 25 10.85 2.12 -19.33
C ALA A 25 9.44 1.50 -19.42
N VAL A 26 8.83 1.13 -18.29
CA VAL A 26 7.46 0.58 -18.26
C VAL A 26 6.43 1.62 -18.68
N LEU A 27 6.49 2.83 -18.12
CA LEU A 27 5.51 3.89 -18.41
C LEU A 27 5.59 4.40 -19.85
N THR A 28 6.74 4.26 -20.52
CA THR A 28 6.95 4.66 -21.92
C THR A 28 6.87 3.51 -22.92
N SER A 29 6.64 2.28 -22.45
CA SER A 29 6.64 1.06 -23.29
C SER A 29 5.50 0.99 -24.32
N GLY A 30 4.46 1.82 -24.19
CA GLY A 30 3.25 1.73 -25.00
C GLY A 30 2.28 0.64 -24.55
N ALA A 31 2.59 -0.11 -23.48
CA ALA A 31 1.64 -1.04 -22.87
C ALA A 31 0.45 -0.30 -22.25
N PRO A 32 -0.76 -0.90 -22.23
CA PRO A 32 -1.92 -0.34 -21.53
C PRO A 32 -1.73 -0.47 -20.01
N VAL A 33 -1.13 0.54 -19.38
CA VAL A 33 -0.85 0.57 -17.93
C VAL A 33 -1.92 1.37 -17.20
N THR A 34 -2.48 0.78 -16.14
CA THR A 34 -3.26 1.51 -15.13
C THR A 34 -2.37 1.79 -13.92
N LEU A 35 -2.12 3.06 -13.63
CA LEU A 35 -1.30 3.46 -12.49
C LEU A 35 -2.18 3.66 -11.25
N VAL A 36 -1.76 3.06 -10.13
CA VAL A 36 -2.37 3.27 -8.81
C VAL A 36 -1.31 3.97 -7.94
N PRO A 37 -1.33 5.32 -7.89
CA PRO A 37 -0.34 6.10 -7.16
C PRO A 37 -0.70 6.26 -5.69
N MET A 38 0.25 6.78 -4.92
CA MET A 38 0.08 7.01 -3.49
C MET A 38 -1.06 7.99 -3.16
N ASP A 39 -1.37 8.91 -4.08
CA ASP A 39 -2.52 9.81 -4.04
C ASP A 39 -3.86 9.08 -3.83
N VAL A 40 -3.95 7.86 -4.34
CA VAL A 40 -5.14 7.01 -4.24
C VAL A 40 -4.99 6.02 -3.08
N THR A 41 -3.83 5.37 -2.95
CA THR A 41 -3.64 4.33 -1.92
C THR A 41 -3.76 4.92 -0.51
N THR A 42 -3.27 6.15 -0.28
CA THR A 42 -3.35 6.82 1.04
C THR A 42 -4.77 7.09 1.52
N GLN A 43 -5.76 7.04 0.61
CA GLN A 43 -7.19 7.18 0.94
C GLN A 43 -7.80 5.88 1.49
N THR A 44 -7.13 4.74 1.36
CA THR A 44 -7.65 3.42 1.74
C THR A 44 -6.90 2.87 2.94
N GLN A 45 -7.56 2.85 4.10
CA GLN A 45 -6.93 2.42 5.35
C GLN A 45 -7.64 1.20 5.93
N MET A 46 -6.88 0.38 6.64
CA MET A 46 -7.40 -0.72 7.45
C MET A 46 -7.00 -0.49 8.89
N LEU A 47 -7.99 -0.52 9.78
CA LEU A 47 -7.80 -0.34 11.20
C LEU A 47 -7.65 -1.70 11.89
N HIS A 48 -7.16 -1.70 13.13
CA HIS A 48 -7.19 -2.90 13.95
C HIS A 48 -8.61 -3.48 14.10
N ALA A 49 -9.63 -2.61 14.15
CA ALA A 49 -11.04 -3.05 14.19
C ALA A 49 -11.45 -3.85 12.93
N ASP A 50 -10.91 -3.52 11.76
CA ASP A 50 -11.15 -4.27 10.53
C ASP A 50 -10.47 -5.63 10.57
N LEU A 51 -9.26 -5.72 11.12
CA LEU A 51 -8.60 -7.01 11.35
C LEU A 51 -9.36 -7.88 12.34
N GLU A 52 -9.93 -7.32 13.40
CA GLU A 52 -10.79 -8.09 14.32
C GLU A 52 -12.04 -8.60 13.61
N ARG A 53 -12.64 -7.80 12.72
CA ARG A 53 -13.76 -8.22 11.89
C ARG A 53 -13.37 -9.34 10.93
N LEU A 54 -12.19 -9.26 10.31
CA LEU A 54 -11.65 -10.31 9.45
C LEU A 54 -11.43 -11.61 10.24
N ALA A 55 -10.81 -11.53 11.42
CA ALA A 55 -10.46 -12.67 12.26
C ALA A 55 -11.69 -13.41 12.82
N LYS A 56 -12.84 -12.76 12.93
CA LYS A 56 -14.13 -13.40 13.27
C LYS A 56 -14.63 -14.35 12.19
N THR A 57 -14.10 -14.27 10.97
CA THR A 57 -14.40 -15.24 9.93
C THR A 57 -13.64 -16.52 10.25
N GLU A 58 -14.36 -17.63 10.48
CA GLU A 58 -13.79 -18.89 10.96
C GLU A 58 -13.02 -19.70 9.88
N ASN A 59 -12.14 -19.06 9.11
CA ASN A 59 -11.29 -19.73 8.13
C ASN A 59 -9.79 -19.47 8.37
N GLU A 60 -8.95 -20.36 7.84
CA GLU A 60 -7.50 -20.33 8.05
C GLU A 60 -6.83 -19.11 7.43
N LEU A 61 -7.27 -18.68 6.25
CA LEU A 61 -6.74 -17.52 5.55
C LEU A 61 -6.96 -16.23 6.36
N SER A 62 -8.17 -16.02 6.87
CA SER A 62 -8.52 -14.86 7.68
C SER A 62 -7.69 -14.79 8.97
N ARG A 63 -7.44 -15.94 9.62
CA ARG A 63 -6.54 -16.00 10.79
C ARG A 63 -5.11 -15.64 10.44
N TYR A 64 -4.59 -16.20 9.34
CA TYR A 64 -3.24 -15.92 8.87
C TYR A 64 -3.04 -14.45 8.50
N LEU A 65 -3.97 -13.87 7.72
CA LEU A 65 -3.95 -12.45 7.35
C LEU A 65 -4.03 -11.55 8.58
N ALA A 66 -4.92 -11.84 9.53
CA ALA A 66 -5.03 -11.05 10.76
C ALA A 66 -3.75 -11.06 11.60
N GLN A 67 -3.03 -12.19 11.66
CA GLN A 67 -1.76 -12.29 12.36
C GLN A 67 -0.62 -11.56 11.64
N THR A 68 -0.54 -11.70 10.31
CA THR A 68 0.55 -11.15 9.51
C THR A 68 0.43 -9.65 9.28
N ILE A 69 -0.78 -9.11 9.13
CA ILE A 69 -1.02 -7.68 8.86
C ILE A 69 -0.93 -6.84 10.14
N ARG A 70 -1.27 -7.37 11.30
CA ARG A 70 -1.34 -6.61 12.56
C ARG A 70 -0.05 -5.86 12.92
N PRO A 71 1.16 -6.45 12.83
CA PRO A 71 2.40 -5.73 13.10
C PRO A 71 2.61 -4.53 12.18
N TRP A 72 2.20 -4.64 10.91
CA TRP A 72 2.31 -3.57 9.92
C TRP A 72 1.40 -2.40 10.24
N ILE A 73 0.15 -2.67 10.64
CA ILE A 73 -0.77 -1.61 11.08
C ILE A 73 -0.19 -0.88 12.30
N THR A 74 0.29 -1.62 13.30
CA THR A 74 0.93 -1.03 14.50
C THR A 74 2.11 -0.14 14.13
N TYR A 75 3.01 -0.63 13.27
CA TYR A 75 4.16 0.14 12.81
C TYR A 75 3.74 1.41 12.06
N SER A 76 2.77 1.31 11.16
CA SER A 76 2.27 2.44 10.36
C SER A 76 1.64 3.53 11.22
N MET A 77 0.88 3.14 12.24
CA MET A 77 0.28 4.09 13.20
C MET A 77 1.34 4.85 14.01
N GLN A 78 2.48 4.22 14.30
CA GLN A 78 3.60 4.85 15.00
C GLN A 78 4.48 5.70 14.07
N ASN A 79 4.39 5.47 12.76
CA ASN A 79 5.22 6.12 11.74
C ASN A 79 4.33 6.65 10.60
N PRO A 80 3.59 7.75 10.80
CA PRO A 80 2.63 8.26 9.80
C PRO A 80 3.26 8.66 8.46
N GLN A 81 4.58 8.85 8.43
CA GLN A 81 5.37 9.14 7.23
C GLN A 81 5.86 7.88 6.49
N SER A 82 5.81 6.72 7.13
CA SER A 82 5.93 5.45 6.43
C SER A 82 4.51 5.05 6.03
N ALA A 83 4.05 5.55 4.89
CA ALA A 83 2.77 5.17 4.32
C ALA A 83 2.76 3.69 3.91
N TRP A 84 2.78 2.77 4.87
CA TRP A 84 2.36 1.38 4.65
C TRP A 84 0.84 1.34 4.72
N VAL A 85 0.21 2.19 3.91
CA VAL A 85 -1.23 2.28 3.75
C VAL A 85 -1.62 1.24 2.72
N LEU A 86 -1.74 -0.03 3.14
CA LEU A 86 -2.24 -1.15 2.32
C LEU A 86 -1.91 -1.09 0.82
N GLU A 87 -0.72 -0.62 0.44
CA GLU A 87 -0.50 -0.20 -0.96
C GLU A 87 -0.57 -1.40 -1.90
N SER A 88 -0.21 -2.57 -1.39
CA SER A 88 -0.23 -3.85 -2.10
C SER A 88 -1.51 -4.67 -1.87
N THR A 89 -2.46 -4.20 -1.06
CA THR A 89 -3.72 -4.93 -0.74
C THR A 89 -4.94 -4.38 -1.49
N MET A 90 -4.77 -3.30 -2.27
CA MET A 90 -5.81 -2.74 -3.15
C MET A 90 -5.94 -3.46 -4.52
N CYS A 91 -5.21 -4.55 -4.74
CA CYS A 91 -5.37 -5.44 -5.90
C CYS A 91 -6.03 -6.75 -5.51
#